data_AF-A0A2V9UMN8-F1
#
_entry.id   AF-A0A2V9UMN8-F1
#
_cell.length_a   1.000
_cell.length_b   1.000
_cell.length_c   1.000
_cell.angle_alpha   90.00
_cell.angle_beta   90.00
_cell.angle_gamma   90.00
#
_symmetry.space_group_name_H-M   'P 1'
#
loop_
_entity.id
_entity.type
_entity.pdbx_description
1 polymer ?
#
loop_
_entity_poly.entity_id
_entity_poly.type
_entity_poly.pdbx_seq_one_letter_code
_entity_poly.pdbx_strand_id
1 'polypeptide(L)'
;MKWGGIFYGMKSLGLFLRWNVLQLIPLFMVLAVSAAQTPTPSAPARSAVKKSGTVARKSYPPARVQSGATLFRRDCSFCHGRDAGGGETGPDLTRSKLVAADVGGNKIGALVRNGRPEKGMPRFEFSDQQIASLVAFIHTQKNKAPTKKGGRKGVDVADLQTGNVEAGKQYFEGAGGCASCHSPTGDLAGIASRYQGLELEQQMLYPKHEKSKVTVTTGSDQTITGTLDYLDEFTVGLIDATGAYRSWRTRDVHYKVDAPVNAHVEQFPKYTDDDIHNLMAYLQTLR
;
A
#
# COMPACT_ATOMS: atom_id res chain seq x y z
N MET A 1 -26.12 -38.26 -42.53
CA MET A 1 -26.23 -38.03 -43.99
C MET A 1 -26.80 -36.64 -44.24
N LYS A 2 -26.12 -35.84 -45.08
CA LYS A 2 -26.54 -34.60 -45.78
C LYS A 2 -26.97 -33.40 -44.90
N TRP A 3 -26.19 -32.34 -44.72
CA TRP A 3 -25.78 -31.24 -45.64
C TRP A 3 -26.94 -30.52 -46.34
N GLY A 4 -27.01 -29.20 -46.13
CA GLY A 4 -27.88 -28.27 -46.86
C GLY A 4 -27.81 -26.85 -46.31
N GLY A 5 -26.74 -26.12 -46.65
CA GLY A 5 -26.65 -24.67 -46.43
C GLY A 5 -27.44 -23.88 -47.48
N ILE A 6 -27.89 -22.68 -47.12
CA ILE A 6 -28.48 -21.70 -48.03
C ILE A 6 -27.75 -20.37 -47.85
N PHE A 7 -27.04 -19.97 -48.91
CA PHE A 7 -26.60 -18.60 -49.20
C PHE A 7 -27.77 -17.82 -49.83
N TYR A 8 -27.94 -16.54 -49.49
CA TYR A 8 -27.91 -15.38 -50.41
C TYR A 8 -28.41 -14.09 -49.73
N GLY A 9 -27.76 -12.95 -50.01
CA GLY A 9 -28.32 -11.64 -49.68
C GLY A 9 -27.33 -10.48 -49.56
N MET A 10 -26.58 -10.18 -50.63
CA MET A 10 -25.72 -8.98 -50.75
C MET A 10 -26.45 -7.87 -51.55
N LYS A 11 -26.10 -6.61 -51.22
CA LYS A 11 -26.14 -5.32 -51.98
C LYS A 11 -26.86 -4.24 -51.14
N SER A 12 -26.27 -3.08 -50.85
CA SER A 12 -25.85 -2.01 -51.77
C SER A 12 -24.95 -1.01 -51.00
N LEU A 13 -23.72 -0.74 -51.44
CA LEU A 13 -23.30 0.41 -52.25
C LEU A 13 -23.31 1.77 -51.50
N GLY A 14 -22.12 2.26 -51.17
CA GLY A 14 -21.86 3.62 -50.68
C GLY A 14 -20.42 4.02 -51.00
N LEU A 15 -20.24 4.66 -52.16
CA LEU A 15 -19.00 5.10 -52.77
C LEU A 15 -18.84 6.62 -52.54
N PHE A 16 -17.76 7.07 -51.88
CA PHE A 16 -17.24 8.45 -51.93
C PHE A 16 -15.71 8.36 -51.79
N LEU A 17 -14.95 8.32 -52.89
CA LEU A 17 -14.35 9.44 -53.63
C LEU A 17 -13.24 10.22 -52.88
N ARG A 18 -12.01 9.73 -53.10
CA ARG A 18 -10.73 10.43 -53.41
C ARG A 18 -10.47 11.84 -52.85
N TRP A 19 -9.30 12.02 -52.20
CA TRP A 19 -8.27 12.95 -52.69
C TRP A 19 -6.86 12.62 -52.13
N ASN A 20 -5.96 12.19 -53.02
CA ASN A 20 -4.52 12.26 -52.85
C ASN A 20 -4.05 13.59 -53.47
N VAL A 21 -3.32 14.41 -52.73
CA VAL A 21 -2.57 15.55 -53.30
C VAL A 21 -1.11 15.44 -52.84
N LEU A 22 -0.31 14.89 -53.75
CA LEU A 22 1.13 14.97 -53.78
C LEU A 22 1.49 16.40 -54.25
N GLN A 23 2.22 17.18 -53.46
CA GLN A 23 2.76 18.48 -53.89
C GLN A 23 4.28 18.45 -53.77
N LEU A 24 4.90 18.53 -54.95
CA LEU A 24 6.31 18.73 -55.23
C LEU A 24 6.67 20.19 -54.88
N ILE A 25 7.72 20.39 -54.08
CA ILE A 25 8.31 21.72 -53.84
C ILE A 25 9.57 21.83 -54.70
N PRO A 26 9.70 22.88 -55.55
CA PRO A 26 10.85 23.06 -56.41
C PRO A 26 12.07 23.61 -55.65
N LEU A 27 13.22 23.09 -56.05
CA LEU A 27 14.57 23.45 -55.67
C LEU A 27 14.91 24.87 -56.16
N PHE A 28 14.95 25.85 -55.25
CA PHE A 28 15.56 27.16 -55.51
C PHE A 28 17.01 27.17 -55.00
N MET A 29 17.93 27.11 -55.95
CA MET A 29 19.38 27.24 -55.72
C MET A 29 19.73 28.74 -55.73
N VAL A 30 20.02 29.31 -54.56
CA VAL A 30 20.56 30.68 -54.43
C VAL A 30 22.01 30.57 -53.99
N LEU A 31 22.92 30.95 -54.89
CA LEU A 31 24.33 31.22 -54.63
C LEU A 31 24.44 32.58 -53.93
N ALA A 32 24.71 32.56 -52.63
CA ALA A 32 25.18 33.73 -51.89
C ALA A 32 26.59 33.43 -51.35
N VAL A 33 27.57 34.13 -51.91
CA VAL A 33 28.95 34.22 -51.40
C VAL A 33 28.89 34.96 -50.07
N SER A 34 29.13 34.26 -48.96
CA SER A 34 29.35 34.85 -47.65
C SER A 34 30.69 34.40 -47.11
N ALA A 35 31.49 35.39 -46.73
CA ALA A 35 32.85 35.25 -46.22
C ALA A 35 32.91 34.29 -45.03
N ALA A 36 33.89 33.39 -45.05
CA ALA A 36 34.19 32.47 -43.96
C ALA A 36 34.64 33.24 -42.72
N GLN A 37 33.77 33.29 -41.70
CA GLN A 37 34.18 33.51 -40.32
C GLN A 37 34.22 32.13 -39.66
N THR A 38 35.39 31.72 -39.20
CA THR A 38 35.58 30.49 -38.41
C THR A 38 34.71 30.55 -37.16
N PRO A 39 33.72 29.64 -36.97
CA PRO A 39 33.02 29.56 -35.70
C PRO A 39 33.95 28.87 -34.70
N THR A 40 34.30 29.61 -33.64
CA THR A 40 34.87 29.04 -32.41
C THR A 40 33.89 27.99 -31.88
N PRO A 41 34.32 26.77 -31.49
CA PRO A 41 33.41 25.81 -30.91
C PRO A 41 33.00 26.29 -29.52
N SER A 42 31.91 27.04 -29.43
CA SER A 42 31.19 27.24 -28.19
C SER A 42 30.59 25.89 -27.80
N ALA A 43 31.22 25.22 -26.84
CA ALA A 43 30.64 24.07 -26.17
C ALA A 43 29.20 24.41 -25.74
N PRO A 44 28.21 23.52 -25.94
CA PRO A 44 26.87 23.78 -25.46
C PRO A 44 26.97 23.92 -23.94
N ALA A 45 26.66 25.11 -23.45
CA ALA A 45 26.44 25.34 -22.04
C ALA A 45 25.35 24.35 -21.61
N ARG A 46 25.77 23.26 -20.97
CA ARG A 46 24.85 22.40 -20.24
C ARG A 46 24.18 23.32 -19.25
N SER A 47 22.95 23.72 -19.54
CA SER A 47 22.04 24.29 -18.56
C SER A 47 22.03 23.32 -17.40
N ALA A 48 22.82 23.64 -16.38
CA ALA A 48 22.76 22.97 -15.11
C ALA A 48 21.36 23.24 -14.59
N VAL A 49 20.47 22.29 -14.83
CA VAL A 49 19.24 22.15 -14.08
C VAL A 49 19.70 22.18 -12.63
N LYS A 50 19.47 23.33 -11.96
CA LYS A 50 19.65 23.46 -10.52
C LYS A 50 18.84 22.33 -9.93
N LYS A 51 19.54 21.29 -9.45
CA LYS A 51 18.92 20.23 -8.67
C LYS A 51 18.16 20.94 -7.55
N SER A 52 16.84 20.81 -7.61
CA SER A 52 15.92 21.21 -6.57
C SER A 52 16.49 20.81 -5.21
N GLY A 53 16.43 21.73 -4.25
CA GLY A 53 17.19 21.72 -3.01
C GLY A 53 17.22 20.36 -2.33
N THR A 54 18.42 19.81 -2.14
CA THR A 54 18.61 18.70 -1.21
C THR A 54 18.36 19.30 0.18
N VAL A 55 17.23 18.96 0.81
CA VAL A 55 17.02 19.26 2.24
C VAL A 55 18.27 18.75 2.97
N ALA A 56 19.07 19.66 3.53
CA ALA A 56 20.30 19.30 4.23
C ALA A 56 19.94 18.31 5.34
N ARG A 57 20.34 17.04 5.16
CA ARG A 57 20.07 16.00 6.16
C ARG A 57 20.78 16.39 7.45
N LYS A 58 20.01 16.59 8.51
CA LYS A 58 20.54 16.92 9.83
C LYS A 58 21.52 15.83 10.28
N SER A 59 22.78 16.21 10.45
CA SER A 59 23.83 15.36 11.00
C SER A 59 23.95 15.59 12.50
N TYR A 60 24.39 14.57 13.23
CA TYR A 60 24.53 14.57 14.69
C TYR A 60 25.96 14.19 15.09
N PRO A 61 26.46 14.66 16.26
CA PRO A 61 27.76 14.26 16.76
C PRO A 61 27.87 12.72 16.87
N PRO A 62 28.95 12.09 16.37
CA PRO A 62 29.09 10.63 16.39
C PRO A 62 28.94 10.01 17.77
N ALA A 63 29.48 10.66 18.81
CA ALA A 63 29.34 10.21 20.19
C ALA A 63 27.86 10.14 20.63
N ARG A 64 27.04 11.13 20.27
CA ARG A 64 25.61 11.16 20.59
C ARG A 64 24.85 10.07 19.83
N VAL A 65 25.19 9.85 18.56
CA VAL A 65 24.63 8.76 17.75
C VAL A 65 24.98 7.41 18.38
N GLN A 66 26.22 7.23 18.84
CA GLN A 66 26.68 6.00 19.48
C GLN A 66 25.98 5.75 20.82
N SER A 67 25.84 6.77 21.67
CA SER A 67 25.06 6.67 22.90
C SER A 67 23.61 6.29 22.63
N GLY A 68 23.01 6.90 21.60
CA GLY A 68 21.67 6.56 21.13
C GLY A 68 21.56 5.14 20.61
N ALA A 69 22.56 4.65 19.85
CA ALA A 69 22.59 3.29 19.34
C ALA A 69 22.65 2.24 20.45
N THR A 70 23.43 2.49 21.49
CA THR A 70 23.50 1.61 22.67
C THR A 70 22.15 1.55 23.39
N LEU A 71 21.54 2.71 23.64
CA LEU A 71 20.24 2.81 24.29
C LEU A 71 19.14 2.13 23.46
N PHE A 72 19.10 2.43 22.17
CA PHE A 72 18.15 1.83 21.23
C PHE A 72 18.30 0.32 21.14
N ARG A 73 19.53 -0.21 21.16
CA ARG A 73 19.76 -1.66 21.14
C ARG A 73 19.19 -2.34 22.37
N ARG A 74 19.39 -1.75 23.55
CA ARG A 74 18.90 -2.30 24.81
C ARG A 74 17.38 -2.29 24.89
N ASP A 75 16.75 -1.17 24.52
CA ASP A 75 15.35 -0.93 24.88
C ASP A 75 14.37 -0.97 23.69
N CYS A 76 14.85 -0.84 22.44
CA CYS A 76 13.98 -0.66 21.28
C CYS A 76 14.20 -1.72 20.17
N SER A 77 15.39 -2.32 20.10
CA SER A 77 15.77 -3.15 18.95
C SER A 77 15.03 -4.47 18.84
N PHE A 78 14.48 -4.97 19.95
CA PHE A 78 13.68 -6.19 19.96
C PHE A 78 12.47 -6.07 19.02
N CYS A 79 11.78 -4.92 19.05
CA CYS A 79 10.63 -4.68 18.19
C CYS A 79 11.01 -4.00 16.87
N HIS A 80 11.87 -2.98 16.92
CA HIS A 80 12.15 -2.12 15.76
C HIS A 80 13.39 -2.53 14.95
N GLY A 81 13.99 -3.68 15.27
CA GLY A 81 15.23 -4.19 14.67
C GLY A 81 16.46 -3.38 15.09
N ARG A 82 17.64 -3.99 15.13
CA ARG A 82 18.90 -3.34 15.60
C ARG A 82 19.23 -2.01 14.94
N ASP A 83 18.81 -1.86 13.69
CA ASP A 83 19.14 -0.72 12.85
C ASP A 83 17.97 0.28 12.73
N ALA A 84 16.91 0.13 13.54
CA ALA A 84 15.65 0.86 13.46
C ALA A 84 14.85 0.63 12.15
N GLY A 85 15.24 -0.40 11.38
CA GLY A 85 14.67 -0.75 10.09
C GLY A 85 13.40 -1.62 10.15
N GLY A 86 12.84 -1.83 11.35
CA GLY A 86 11.68 -2.68 11.57
C GLY A 86 12.09 -4.09 12.03
N GLY A 87 11.19 -4.71 12.78
CA GLY A 87 11.29 -6.09 13.26
C GLY A 87 9.91 -6.77 13.22
N GLU A 88 9.80 -7.96 13.78
CA GLU A 88 8.56 -8.76 13.71
C GLU A 88 7.36 -8.08 14.39
N THR A 89 7.62 -7.31 15.45
CA THR A 89 6.58 -6.70 16.30
C THR A 89 6.56 -5.18 16.23
N GLY A 90 7.56 -4.54 15.62
CA GLY A 90 7.69 -3.08 15.57
C GLY A 90 7.93 -2.54 14.16
N PRO A 91 7.32 -1.41 13.78
CA PRO A 91 7.45 -0.85 12.44
C PRO A 91 8.87 -0.35 12.12
N ASP A 92 9.15 -0.23 10.82
CA ASP A 92 10.35 0.44 10.30
C ASP A 92 10.32 1.95 10.61
N LEU A 93 11.18 2.37 11.53
CA LEU A 93 11.30 3.77 11.94
C LEU A 93 12.03 4.61 10.90
N THR A 94 12.84 4.01 10.03
CA THR A 94 13.56 4.72 8.96
C THR A 94 12.62 5.24 7.87
N ARG A 95 11.42 4.67 7.77
CA ARG A 95 10.36 5.05 6.82
C ARG A 95 9.15 5.71 7.48
N SER A 96 9.18 5.89 8.80
CA SER A 96 8.08 6.48 9.55
C SER A 96 7.84 7.94 9.19
N LYS A 97 6.58 8.30 8.89
CA LYS A 97 6.15 9.70 8.69
C LYS A 97 6.37 10.56 9.95
N LEU A 98 6.20 9.97 11.13
CA LEU A 98 6.44 10.67 12.40
C LEU A 98 7.91 11.05 12.54
N VAL A 99 8.82 10.12 12.24
CA VAL A 99 10.26 10.37 12.20
C VAL A 99 10.62 11.32 11.07
N ALA A 100 9.90 11.26 9.94
CA ALA A 100 10.11 12.19 8.83
C ALA A 100 9.78 13.64 9.20
N ALA A 101 8.71 13.84 9.98
CA ALA A 101 8.22 15.14 10.42
C ALA A 101 8.80 15.60 11.78
N ASP A 102 9.66 14.81 12.42
CA ASP A 102 10.27 15.16 13.70
C ASP A 102 11.32 16.27 13.52
N VAL A 103 11.21 17.30 14.36
CA VAL A 103 12.16 18.41 14.39
C VAL A 103 12.73 18.51 15.80
N GLY A 104 13.98 18.05 15.93
CA GLY A 104 14.71 18.16 17.19
C GLY A 104 14.18 17.27 18.33
N GLY A 105 13.42 16.22 18.02
CA GLY A 105 12.88 15.27 18.99
C GLY A 105 11.49 15.62 19.51
N ASN A 106 10.83 16.65 18.98
CA ASN A 106 9.52 17.09 19.47
C ASN A 106 8.41 16.03 19.29
N LYS A 107 8.49 15.18 18.26
CA LYS A 107 7.51 14.11 18.01
C LYS A 107 7.98 12.79 18.58
N ILE A 108 9.22 12.41 18.30
CA ILE A 108 9.82 11.15 18.78
C ILE A 108 9.89 11.14 20.30
N GLY A 109 10.36 12.22 20.92
CA GLY A 109 10.48 12.32 22.37
C GLY A 109 9.14 12.27 23.08
N ALA A 110 8.09 12.88 22.51
CA ALA A 110 6.74 12.77 23.06
C ALA A 110 6.19 11.34 22.95
N LEU A 111 6.36 10.70 21.78
CA LEU A 111 5.94 9.32 21.55
C LEU A 111 6.63 8.34 22.48
N VAL A 112 7.94 8.46 22.69
CA VAL A 112 8.71 7.53 23.54
C VAL A 112 8.27 7.61 25.01
N ARG A 113 7.99 8.81 25.52
CA ARG A 113 7.50 9.01 26.90
C ARG A 113 6.06 8.54 27.11
N ASN A 114 5.20 8.75 26.11
CA ASN A 114 3.80 8.38 26.19
C ASN A 114 3.51 6.94 25.78
N GLY A 115 4.41 6.32 25.03
CA GLY A 115 4.21 5.01 24.42
C GLY A 115 3.00 4.97 23.46
N ARG A 116 2.66 3.75 23.07
CA ARG A 116 1.36 3.36 22.50
C ARG A 116 0.96 2.01 23.11
N PRO A 117 0.57 1.96 24.40
CA PRO A 117 0.28 0.70 25.10
C PRO A 117 -0.78 -0.14 24.38
N GLU A 118 -1.77 0.51 23.77
CA GLU A 118 -2.83 -0.11 22.98
C GLU A 118 -2.33 -0.77 21.69
N LYS A 119 -1.11 -0.43 21.25
CA LYS A 119 -0.41 -1.03 20.11
C LYS A 119 0.87 -1.75 20.52
N GLY A 120 1.02 -2.08 21.81
CA GLY A 120 2.15 -2.84 22.34
C GLY A 120 3.46 -2.07 22.50
N MET A 121 3.50 -0.74 22.26
CA MET A 121 4.69 0.07 22.52
C MET A 121 4.63 0.62 23.96
N PRO A 122 5.52 0.20 24.87
CA PRO A 122 5.48 0.66 26.26
C PRO A 122 5.93 2.12 26.40
N ARG A 123 5.66 2.68 27.58
CA ARG A 123 6.15 4.00 28.00
C ARG A 123 7.60 3.88 28.47
N PHE A 124 8.42 4.88 28.16
CA PHE A 124 9.80 4.93 28.62
C PHE A 124 10.11 6.24 29.34
N GLU A 125 10.64 6.11 30.55
CA GLU A 125 11.16 7.22 31.33
C GLU A 125 12.65 7.42 30.99
N PHE A 126 12.91 8.35 30.07
CA PHE A 126 14.26 8.73 29.67
C PHE A 126 14.50 10.21 29.94
N SER A 127 15.72 10.53 30.35
CA SER A 127 16.17 11.93 30.45
C SER A 127 16.16 12.61 29.09
N ASP A 128 16.12 13.94 29.08
CA ASP A 128 16.18 14.71 27.83
C ASP A 128 17.42 14.41 27.02
N GLN A 129 18.55 14.14 27.68
CA GLN A 129 19.80 13.75 27.03
C GLN A 129 19.73 12.36 26.39
N GLN A 130 19.06 11.41 27.04
CA GLN A 130 18.81 10.08 26.49
C GLN A 130 17.87 10.15 25.28
N ILE A 131 16.79 10.92 25.38
CA ILE A 131 15.86 11.17 24.26
C ILE A 131 16.59 11.84 23.09
N ALA A 132 17.40 12.87 23.34
CA ALA A 132 18.19 13.53 22.30
C ALA A 132 19.16 12.56 21.62
N SER A 133 19.71 11.59 22.36
CA SER A 133 20.59 10.55 21.82
C SER A 133 19.81 9.54 20.97
N LEU A 134 18.63 9.08 21.41
CA LEU A 134 17.75 8.22 20.62
C LEU A 134 17.33 8.89 19.30
N VAL A 135 16.91 10.16 19.37
CA VAL A 135 16.54 10.96 18.19
C VAL A 135 17.70 11.06 17.22
N ALA A 136 18.92 11.34 17.72
CA ALA A 136 20.12 11.42 16.90
C ALA A 136 20.41 10.08 16.17
N PHE A 137 20.28 8.96 16.88
CA PHE A 137 20.43 7.64 16.29
C PHE A 137 19.36 7.36 15.23
N ILE A 138 18.08 7.52 15.56
CA ILE A 138 16.95 7.23 14.65
C ILE A 138 17.03 8.08 13.37
N HIS A 139 17.32 9.39 13.48
CA HIS A 139 17.54 10.24 12.31
C HIS A 139 18.75 9.83 11.49
N THR A 140 19.84 9.40 12.13
CA THR A 140 21.01 8.87 11.42
C THR A 140 20.67 7.60 10.65
N GLN A 141 19.90 6.69 11.24
CA GLN A 141 19.45 5.46 10.58
C GLN A 141 18.51 5.76 9.40
N LYS A 142 17.54 6.66 9.57
CA LYS A 142 16.71 7.19 8.48
C LYS A 142 17.56 7.75 7.33
N ASN A 143 18.59 8.54 7.64
CA ASN A 143 19.45 9.14 6.62
C ASN A 143 20.33 8.10 5.89
N LYS A 144 20.69 6.99 6.54
CA LYS A 144 21.46 5.88 5.97
C LYS A 144 20.61 4.86 5.20
N ALA A 145 19.33 4.72 5.53
CA ALA A 145 18.46 3.71 4.91
C ALA A 145 18.43 3.78 3.37
N PRO A 146 18.33 4.97 2.72
CA PRO A 146 18.34 5.07 1.26
C PRO A 146 19.67 4.70 0.59
N THR A 147 20.79 4.64 1.35
CA THR A 147 22.12 4.35 0.78
C THR A 147 22.50 2.86 0.86
N LYS A 148 21.72 2.03 1.56
CA LYS A 148 21.99 0.60 1.68
C LYS A 148 21.62 -0.10 0.37
N LYS A 149 22.63 -0.62 -0.35
CA LYS A 149 22.42 -1.52 -1.51
C LYS A 149 21.91 -2.88 -1.02
N GLY A 150 20.93 -3.47 -1.70
CA GLY A 150 20.40 -4.79 -1.37
C GLY A 150 19.45 -4.86 -0.17
N GLY A 151 19.21 -3.74 0.54
CA GLY A 151 18.01 -3.64 1.37
C GLY A 151 16.79 -3.60 0.43
N ARG A 152 15.71 -4.32 0.76
CA ARG A 152 14.43 -4.13 0.05
C ARG A 152 14.17 -2.63 0.04
N LYS A 153 14.15 -2.00 -1.15
CA LYS A 153 13.61 -0.64 -1.28
C LYS A 153 12.21 -0.76 -0.70
N GLY A 154 11.99 -0.24 0.52
CA GLY A 154 10.65 -0.29 1.08
C GLY A 154 9.72 0.44 0.13
N VAL A 155 8.50 -0.05 0.00
CA VAL A 155 7.54 0.41 -1.01
C VAL A 155 7.01 1.79 -0.61
N ASP A 156 7.29 2.82 -1.42
CA ASP A 156 6.64 4.13 -1.24
C ASP A 156 5.18 4.07 -1.71
N VAL A 157 4.32 4.95 -1.19
CA VAL A 157 2.91 5.02 -1.67
C VAL A 157 2.86 5.23 -3.18
N ALA A 158 3.77 6.04 -3.72
CA ALA A 158 3.87 6.28 -5.16
C ALA A 158 4.30 5.04 -5.96
N ASP A 159 5.01 4.09 -5.34
CA ASP A 159 5.38 2.82 -5.99
C ASP A 159 4.15 1.90 -6.18
N LEU A 160 3.07 2.13 -5.42
CA LEU A 160 1.80 1.39 -5.49
C LEU A 160 0.68 2.17 -6.21
N GLN A 161 1.01 3.34 -6.76
CA GLN A 161 0.11 4.21 -7.50
C GLN A 161 0.30 4.07 -9.00
N THR A 162 0.35 2.82 -9.47
CA THR A 162 0.67 2.47 -10.86
C THR A 162 -0.56 2.16 -11.71
N GLY A 163 -1.71 1.89 -11.07
CA GLY A 163 -2.94 1.51 -11.76
C GLY A 163 -3.81 2.66 -12.25
N ASN A 164 -4.86 2.29 -12.98
CA ASN A 164 -5.90 3.15 -13.51
C ASN A 164 -7.13 3.16 -12.58
N VAL A 165 -7.56 4.36 -12.18
CA VAL A 165 -8.68 4.57 -11.23
C VAL A 165 -10.00 4.07 -11.81
N GLU A 166 -10.29 4.39 -13.07
CA GLU A 166 -11.54 4.00 -13.72
C GLU A 166 -11.66 2.49 -13.90
N ALA A 167 -10.58 1.82 -14.31
CA ALA A 167 -10.51 0.36 -14.40
C ALA A 167 -10.67 -0.30 -13.03
N GLY A 168 -10.07 0.29 -11.99
CA GLY A 168 -10.21 -0.19 -10.62
C GLY A 168 -11.64 -0.11 -10.11
N LYS A 169 -12.31 1.01 -10.41
CA LYS A 169 -13.73 1.18 -10.11
C LYS A 169 -14.60 0.16 -10.85
N GLN A 170 -14.33 -0.06 -12.14
CA GLN A 170 -15.06 -1.05 -12.94
C GLN A 170 -14.88 -2.47 -12.41
N TYR A 171 -13.65 -2.84 -12.00
CA TYR A 171 -13.40 -4.14 -11.39
C TYR A 171 -14.14 -4.26 -10.04
N PHE A 172 -14.09 -3.22 -9.21
CA PHE A 172 -14.77 -3.16 -7.91
C PHE A 172 -16.29 -3.35 -8.04
N GLU A 173 -16.91 -2.69 -9.01
CA GLU A 173 -18.37 -2.73 -9.26
C GLU A 173 -18.80 -3.96 -10.08
N GLY A 174 -17.85 -4.61 -10.77
CA GLY A 174 -18.11 -5.70 -11.72
C GLY A 174 -17.43 -7.00 -11.33
N ALA A 175 -16.41 -7.40 -12.09
CA ALA A 175 -15.81 -8.74 -12.04
C ALA A 175 -15.21 -9.10 -10.66
N GLY A 176 -14.72 -8.11 -9.90
CA GLY A 176 -14.21 -8.30 -8.55
C GLY A 176 -15.30 -8.59 -7.52
N GLY A 177 -16.56 -8.24 -7.80
CA GLY A 177 -17.69 -8.44 -6.90
C GLY A 177 -17.58 -7.68 -5.56
N CYS A 178 -16.66 -6.74 -5.44
CA CYS A 178 -16.36 -6.04 -4.19
C CYS A 178 -17.58 -5.24 -3.70
N ALA A 179 -18.31 -4.62 -4.64
CA ALA A 179 -19.52 -3.85 -4.36
C ALA A 179 -20.70 -4.67 -3.81
N SER A 180 -20.62 -6.00 -3.80
CA SER A 180 -21.66 -6.84 -3.19
C SER A 180 -21.67 -6.78 -1.66
N CYS A 181 -20.54 -6.41 -1.06
CA CYS A 181 -20.37 -6.27 0.39
C CYS A 181 -19.92 -4.87 0.80
N HIS A 182 -19.06 -4.23 -0.01
CA HIS A 182 -18.42 -2.98 0.33
C HIS A 182 -19.04 -1.78 -0.38
N SER A 183 -19.21 -0.68 0.35
CA SER A 183 -19.70 0.60 -0.18
C SER A 183 -18.62 1.68 -0.08
N PRO A 184 -18.26 2.35 -1.19
CA PRO A 184 -17.32 3.47 -1.19
C PRO A 184 -17.73 4.63 -0.26
N THR A 185 -19.04 4.78 -0.02
CA THR A 185 -19.60 5.80 0.87
C THR A 185 -20.07 5.24 2.21
N GLY A 186 -19.91 3.93 2.43
CA GLY A 186 -20.28 3.25 3.66
C GLY A 186 -19.04 2.83 4.44
N ASP A 187 -18.80 1.53 4.55
CA ASP A 187 -17.69 0.95 5.30
C ASP A 187 -16.30 1.36 4.76
N LEU A 188 -16.19 1.63 3.44
CA LEU A 188 -14.95 2.11 2.83
C LEU A 188 -14.81 3.63 2.79
N ALA A 189 -15.79 4.40 3.30
CA ALA A 189 -15.69 5.84 3.35
C ALA A 189 -14.42 6.26 4.11
N GLY A 190 -13.56 7.06 3.49
CA GLY A 190 -12.29 7.51 4.05
C GLY A 190 -11.25 6.42 4.34
N ILE A 191 -11.32 5.27 3.67
CA ILE A 191 -10.33 4.20 3.84
C ILE A 191 -8.90 4.68 3.52
N ALA A 192 -8.73 5.55 2.52
CA ALA A 192 -7.42 6.11 2.14
C ALA A 192 -6.88 7.13 3.16
N SER A 193 -7.73 7.61 4.07
CA SER A 193 -7.34 8.44 5.21
C SER A 193 -6.87 7.58 6.40
N ARG A 194 -7.33 6.32 6.50
CA ARG A 194 -6.97 5.36 7.56
C ARG A 194 -5.75 4.52 7.20
N TYR A 195 -5.68 4.03 5.97
CA TYR A 195 -4.64 3.13 5.48
C TYR A 195 -4.03 3.67 4.19
N GLN A 196 -2.71 3.56 4.04
CA GLN A 196 -1.99 4.10 2.88
C GLN A 196 -0.86 3.18 2.42
N GLY A 197 -0.62 3.16 1.11
CA GLY A 197 0.40 2.33 0.50
C GLY A 197 0.18 0.85 0.81
N LEU A 198 1.25 0.17 1.21
CA LEU A 198 1.25 -1.28 1.45
C LEU A 198 0.21 -1.71 2.51
N GLU A 199 -0.07 -0.86 3.49
CA GLU A 199 -1.06 -1.17 4.54
C GLU A 199 -2.48 -1.27 3.96
N LEU A 200 -2.83 -0.38 3.02
CA LEU A 200 -4.13 -0.42 2.35
C LEU A 200 -4.24 -1.65 1.44
N GLU A 201 -3.17 -1.97 0.70
CA GLU A 201 -3.13 -3.14 -0.17
C GLU A 201 -3.24 -4.45 0.63
N GLN A 202 -2.51 -4.56 1.73
CA GLN A 202 -2.60 -5.71 2.63
C GLN A 202 -3.99 -5.83 3.26
N GLN A 203 -4.61 -4.71 3.64
CA GLN A 203 -5.97 -4.71 4.18
C GLN A 203 -7.00 -5.13 3.13
N MET A 204 -6.83 -4.70 1.87
CA MET A 204 -7.69 -5.11 0.74
C MET A 204 -7.55 -6.60 0.43
N LEU A 205 -6.32 -7.12 0.37
CA LEU A 205 -6.07 -8.52 0.03
C LEU A 205 -6.42 -9.45 1.20
N TYR A 206 -6.10 -9.05 2.43
CA TYR A 206 -6.23 -9.89 3.61
C TYR A 206 -6.71 -9.07 4.83
N PRO A 207 -8.03 -8.85 4.98
CA PRO A 207 -8.58 -8.01 6.04
C PRO A 207 -8.48 -8.69 7.42
N LYS A 208 -7.38 -8.44 8.15
CA LYS A 208 -7.04 -9.13 9.42
C LYS A 208 -7.98 -8.83 10.59
N HIS A 209 -8.73 -7.76 10.50
CA HIS A 209 -9.57 -7.27 11.59
C HIS A 209 -11.02 -7.76 11.49
N GLU A 210 -11.42 -8.31 10.35
CA GLU A 210 -12.76 -8.86 10.19
C GLU A 210 -12.87 -10.18 10.94
N LYS A 211 -13.91 -10.33 11.75
CA LYS A 211 -14.14 -11.52 12.56
C LYS A 211 -15.35 -12.27 12.02
N SER A 212 -15.14 -13.54 11.66
CA SER A 212 -16.22 -14.43 11.25
C SER A 212 -17.25 -14.57 12.37
N LYS A 213 -18.52 -14.72 11.99
CA LYS A 213 -19.59 -15.08 12.91
C LYS A 213 -19.87 -16.57 12.79
N VAL A 214 -20.44 -17.15 13.84
CA VAL A 214 -20.91 -18.53 13.81
C VAL A 214 -22.27 -18.62 14.50
N THR A 215 -23.18 -19.36 13.87
CA THR A 215 -24.47 -19.74 14.45
C THR A 215 -24.41 -21.23 14.78
N VAL A 216 -24.59 -21.57 16.05
CA VAL A 216 -24.64 -22.95 16.55
C VAL A 216 -26.09 -23.29 16.90
N THR A 217 -26.54 -24.46 16.47
CA THR A 217 -27.85 -25.04 16.79
C THR A 217 -27.62 -26.31 17.61
N THR A 218 -28.11 -26.31 18.86
CA THR A 218 -27.96 -27.44 19.78
C THR A 218 -29.02 -28.50 19.53
N GLY A 219 -28.86 -29.71 20.10
CA GLY A 219 -29.87 -30.77 20.04
C GLY A 219 -31.20 -30.45 20.73
N SER A 220 -31.30 -29.31 21.43
CA SER A 220 -32.56 -28.77 21.96
C SER A 220 -33.19 -27.72 21.04
N ASP A 221 -32.77 -27.66 19.77
CA ASP A 221 -33.12 -26.66 18.75
C ASP A 221 -32.86 -25.20 19.17
N GLN A 222 -32.01 -24.98 20.18
CA GLN A 222 -31.62 -23.65 20.59
C GLN A 222 -30.54 -23.14 19.64
N THR A 223 -30.77 -21.96 19.07
CA THR A 223 -29.78 -21.27 18.22
C THR A 223 -29.04 -20.20 19.00
N ILE A 224 -27.72 -20.19 18.87
CA ILE A 224 -26.84 -19.23 19.53
C ILE A 224 -25.90 -18.68 18.46
N THR A 225 -25.87 -17.36 18.32
CA THR A 225 -25.02 -16.68 17.35
C THR A 225 -24.03 -15.78 18.08
N GLY A 226 -22.79 -15.75 17.59
CA GLY A 226 -21.77 -14.87 18.12
C GLY A 226 -20.56 -14.77 17.21
N THR A 227 -19.53 -14.11 17.71
CA THR A 227 -18.24 -14.00 17.02
C THR A 227 -17.50 -15.32 17.17
N LEU A 228 -17.03 -15.89 16.06
CA LEU A 228 -16.22 -17.10 16.09
C LEU A 228 -14.91 -16.83 16.82
N ASP A 229 -14.64 -17.63 17.85
CA ASP A 229 -13.43 -17.53 18.66
C ASP A 229 -12.50 -18.71 18.43
N TYR A 230 -13.09 -19.91 18.30
CA TYR A 230 -12.35 -21.16 18.10
C TYR A 230 -13.08 -22.11 17.17
N LEU A 231 -12.35 -22.76 16.26
CA LEU A 231 -12.87 -23.84 15.43
C LEU A 231 -11.76 -24.82 15.06
N ASP A 232 -11.95 -26.08 15.42
CA ASP A 232 -11.19 -27.21 14.93
C ASP A 232 -12.13 -28.38 14.57
N GLU A 233 -11.58 -29.55 14.26
CA GLU A 233 -12.37 -30.73 13.90
C GLU A 233 -13.26 -31.26 15.05
N PHE A 234 -12.98 -30.90 16.31
CA PHE A 234 -13.67 -31.41 17.49
C PHE A 234 -14.55 -30.37 18.20
N THR A 235 -14.25 -29.09 18.07
CA THR A 235 -14.80 -28.02 18.90
C THR A 235 -15.14 -26.79 18.08
N VAL A 236 -16.32 -26.23 18.33
CA VAL A 236 -16.72 -24.90 17.87
C VAL A 236 -16.96 -24.02 19.09
N GLY A 237 -16.34 -22.84 19.11
CA GLY A 237 -16.38 -21.86 20.20
C GLY A 237 -16.69 -20.46 19.69
N LEU A 238 -17.56 -19.75 20.40
CA LEU A 238 -17.96 -18.38 20.08
C LEU A 238 -18.01 -17.50 21.33
N ILE A 239 -17.90 -16.19 21.10
CA ILE A 239 -18.29 -15.16 22.07
C ILE A 239 -19.70 -14.68 21.72
N ASP A 240 -20.66 -14.91 22.61
CA ASP A 240 -22.05 -14.52 22.38
C ASP A 240 -22.29 -13.01 22.60
N ALA A 241 -23.53 -12.55 22.39
CA ALA A 241 -23.90 -11.14 22.53
C ALA A 241 -23.71 -10.58 23.96
N THR A 242 -23.60 -11.44 24.98
CA THR A 242 -23.32 -11.05 26.37
C THR A 242 -21.81 -10.94 26.65
N GLY A 243 -20.96 -11.32 25.69
CA GLY A 243 -19.52 -11.41 25.87
C GLY A 243 -19.06 -12.74 26.49
N ALA A 244 -19.97 -13.69 26.71
CA ALA A 244 -19.65 -14.99 27.29
C ALA A 244 -19.08 -15.93 26.23
N TYR A 245 -17.99 -16.62 26.57
CA TYR A 245 -17.48 -17.72 25.75
C TYR A 245 -18.38 -18.96 25.92
N ARG A 246 -18.76 -19.55 24.79
CA ARG A 246 -19.53 -20.79 24.72
C ARG A 246 -18.92 -21.72 23.69
N SER A 247 -18.84 -23.00 24.02
CA SER A 247 -18.26 -24.00 23.13
C SER A 247 -19.01 -25.32 23.18
N TRP A 248 -18.98 -26.04 22.06
CA TRP A 248 -19.59 -27.35 21.90
C TRP A 248 -18.67 -28.27 21.13
N ARG A 249 -18.83 -29.58 21.33
CA ARG A 249 -18.22 -30.56 20.42
C ARG A 249 -18.94 -30.48 19.07
N THR A 250 -18.19 -30.37 17.98
CA THR A 250 -18.72 -30.24 16.60
C THR A 250 -19.69 -31.36 16.24
N ARG A 251 -19.46 -32.58 16.74
CA ARG A 251 -20.34 -33.74 16.51
C ARG A 251 -21.68 -33.69 17.26
N ASP A 252 -21.79 -32.87 18.31
CA ASP A 252 -22.97 -32.80 19.18
C ASP A 252 -23.91 -31.64 18.77
N VAL A 253 -23.51 -30.81 17.79
CA VAL A 253 -24.24 -29.61 17.34
C VAL A 253 -24.18 -29.44 15.82
N HIS A 254 -25.14 -28.73 15.26
CA HIS A 254 -25.01 -28.17 13.92
C HIS A 254 -24.48 -26.74 14.01
N TYR A 255 -23.60 -26.34 13.10
CA TYR A 255 -23.12 -24.96 13.07
C TYR A 255 -22.94 -24.45 11.63
N LYS A 256 -23.10 -23.14 11.47
CA LYS A 256 -22.84 -22.42 10.22
C LYS A 256 -21.88 -21.27 10.51
N VAL A 257 -20.72 -21.28 9.86
CA VAL A 257 -19.77 -20.16 9.89
C VAL A 257 -20.13 -19.19 8.78
N ASP A 258 -20.28 -17.92 9.14
CA ASP A 258 -20.34 -16.80 8.21
C ASP A 258 -18.97 -16.11 8.23
N ALA A 259 -18.18 -16.36 7.19
CA ALA A 259 -16.80 -15.89 7.06
C ALA A 259 -16.63 -15.04 5.80
N PRO A 260 -16.99 -13.74 5.83
CA PRO A 260 -16.85 -12.83 4.68
C PRO A 260 -15.42 -12.78 4.12
N VAL A 261 -14.40 -13.01 4.97
CA VAL A 261 -12.99 -13.09 4.55
C VAL A 261 -12.72 -14.16 3.48
N ASN A 262 -13.53 -15.22 3.41
CA ASN A 262 -13.37 -16.25 2.39
C ASN A 262 -13.60 -15.69 0.98
N ALA A 263 -14.48 -14.70 0.82
CA ALA A 263 -14.68 -14.05 -0.47
C ALA A 263 -13.40 -13.34 -0.96
N HIS A 264 -12.57 -12.80 -0.05
CA HIS A 264 -11.25 -12.24 -0.40
C HIS A 264 -10.26 -13.33 -0.82
N VAL A 265 -10.24 -14.46 -0.10
CA VAL A 265 -9.38 -15.62 -0.43
C VAL A 265 -9.71 -16.17 -1.82
N GLU A 266 -11.00 -16.24 -2.16
CA GLU A 266 -11.48 -16.69 -3.47
C GLU A 266 -11.10 -15.74 -4.62
N GLN A 267 -10.69 -14.50 -4.33
CA GLN A 267 -10.16 -13.58 -5.34
C GLN A 267 -8.69 -13.81 -5.67
N PHE A 268 -7.90 -14.41 -4.77
CA PHE A 268 -6.46 -14.61 -4.99
C PHE A 268 -6.09 -15.35 -6.28
N PRO A 269 -6.78 -16.43 -6.69
CA PRO A 269 -6.49 -17.07 -7.97
C PRO A 269 -7.04 -16.30 -9.18
N LYS A 270 -7.85 -15.26 -8.98
CA LYS A 270 -8.51 -14.48 -10.04
C LYS A 270 -7.81 -13.16 -10.33
N TYR A 271 -7.19 -12.55 -9.31
CA TYR A 271 -6.48 -11.29 -9.47
C TYR A 271 -5.36 -11.42 -10.51
N THR A 272 -5.36 -10.48 -11.45
CA THR A 272 -4.16 -10.13 -12.20
C THR A 272 -3.38 -9.04 -11.47
N ASP A 273 -2.13 -8.84 -11.87
CA ASP A 273 -1.31 -7.73 -11.38
C ASP A 273 -1.98 -6.37 -11.65
N ASP A 274 -2.57 -6.23 -12.84
CA ASP A 274 -3.33 -5.03 -13.23
C ASP A 274 -4.57 -4.83 -12.35
N ASP A 275 -5.31 -5.89 -12.00
CA ASP A 275 -6.49 -5.77 -11.14
C ASP A 275 -6.13 -5.21 -9.75
N ILE A 276 -5.04 -5.72 -9.16
CA ILE A 276 -4.57 -5.25 -7.85
C ILE A 276 -4.14 -3.79 -7.94
N HIS A 277 -3.34 -3.42 -8.95
CA HIS A 277 -2.89 -2.05 -9.14
C HIS A 277 -4.06 -1.08 -9.41
N ASN A 278 -5.01 -1.47 -10.25
CA ASN A 278 -6.18 -0.68 -10.59
C ASN A 278 -7.10 -0.49 -9.37
N LEU A 279 -7.40 -1.56 -8.62
CA LEU A 279 -8.16 -1.49 -7.37
C LEU A 279 -7.47 -0.57 -6.36
N MET A 280 -6.15 -0.68 -6.21
CA MET A 280 -5.39 0.18 -5.33
C MET A 280 -5.47 1.66 -5.74
N ALA A 281 -5.38 1.95 -7.03
CA ALA A 281 -5.57 3.31 -7.55
C ALA A 281 -6.96 3.85 -7.19
N TYR A 282 -8.01 3.03 -7.36
CA TYR A 282 -9.39 3.41 -7.03
C TYR A 282 -9.59 3.63 -5.52
N LEU A 283 -9.21 2.67 -4.67
CA LEU A 283 -9.41 2.76 -3.21
C LEU A 283 -8.70 3.97 -2.60
N GLN A 284 -7.57 4.38 -3.15
CA GLN A 284 -6.83 5.56 -2.68
C GLN A 284 -7.54 6.89 -2.96
N THR A 285 -8.55 6.90 -3.82
CA THR A 285 -9.42 8.08 -4.06
C THR A 285 -10.47 8.26 -2.95
N LEU A 286 -10.76 7.22 -2.16
CA LEU A 286 -11.80 7.20 -1.15
C LEU A 286 -11.30 7.80 0.18
N ARG A 287 -11.33 9.13 0.28
CA ARG A 287 -10.78 9.90 1.41
C ARG A 287 -11.80 10.37 2.43
#